data_AF-A0A8T5S5R6-F1
#
_entry.id   AF-A0A8T5S5R6-F1
#
_cell.length_a   1.000
_cell.length_b   1.000
_cell.length_c   1.000
_cell.angle_alpha   90.00
_cell.angle_beta   90.00
_cell.angle_gamma   90.00
#
_symmetry.space_group_name_H-M   'P 1'
#
loop_
_entity.id
_entity.type
_entity.pdbx_description
1 polymer ?
#
loop_
_entity_poly.entity_id
_entity_poly.type
_entity_poly.pdbx_seq_one_letter_code
_entity_poly.pdbx_strand_id
1 'polypeptide(L)'
;MKEFKFSLSNLNLISISCIQLAIALVISLIFQLLIPFSWQPLDTFQYGVKQHGDPGTNIIIFTISQWYFSLSIAWLFYRENPYINNFLIYSIVPLGMIVFYEFSVLYLYYDYIHITPLIVDAYLIWKCRQTLLKRFTPFIITLNSIWLFSVYYFNLAYYYEELLIFIRNVIIYVVLWTTLAFLFKSKKILD
;
A
#
# COMPACT_ATOMS: atom_id res chain seq x y z
N MET A 1 13.60 -35.69 20.03
CA MET A 1 13.64 -34.47 19.19
C MET A 1 12.57 -33.52 19.74
N LYS A 2 12.95 -32.38 20.34
CA LYS A 2 11.96 -31.38 20.76
C LYS A 2 11.48 -30.66 19.51
N GLU A 3 10.22 -30.81 19.15
CA GLU A 3 9.58 -29.95 18.15
C GLU A 3 9.61 -28.52 18.67
N PHE A 4 10.48 -27.70 18.10
CA PHE A 4 10.44 -26.25 18.30
C PHE A 4 9.22 -25.73 17.54
N LYS A 5 8.04 -25.74 18.17
CA LYS A 5 6.87 -25.02 17.66
C LYS A 5 7.19 -23.53 17.76
N PHE A 6 7.62 -22.96 16.65
CA PHE A 6 7.81 -21.53 16.50
C PHE A 6 6.43 -20.86 16.58
N SER A 7 6.05 -20.42 17.78
CA SER A 7 4.83 -19.64 17.98
C SER A 7 5.18 -18.17 17.84
N LEU A 8 4.48 -17.47 16.94
CA LEU A 8 4.54 -16.01 16.81
C LEU A 8 4.29 -15.28 18.14
N SER A 9 3.58 -15.92 19.09
CA SER A 9 3.33 -15.40 20.44
C SER A 9 4.59 -15.11 21.26
N ASN A 10 5.72 -15.73 20.91
CA ASN A 10 6.97 -15.60 21.67
C ASN A 10 7.90 -14.52 21.10
N LEU A 11 7.54 -13.94 19.95
CA LEU A 11 8.32 -12.88 19.32
C LEU A 11 7.88 -11.51 19.83
N ASN A 12 8.82 -10.60 19.96
CA ASN A 12 8.49 -9.20 20.22
C ASN A 12 7.90 -8.53 18.95
N LEU A 13 7.25 -7.39 19.14
CA LEU A 13 6.58 -6.67 18.07
C LEU A 13 7.53 -6.25 16.92
N ILE A 14 8.79 -5.97 17.22
CA ILE A 14 9.79 -5.58 16.23
C ILE A 14 10.09 -6.78 15.32
N SER A 15 10.34 -7.96 15.90
CA SER A 15 10.58 -9.19 15.15
C SER A 15 9.39 -9.56 14.26
N ILE A 16 8.16 -9.43 14.79
CA ILE A 16 6.94 -9.66 14.01
C ILE A 16 6.86 -8.67 12.84
N SER A 17 7.16 -7.40 13.07
CA SER A 17 7.17 -6.36 12.03
C SER A 17 8.19 -6.68 10.94
N CYS A 18 9.40 -7.10 11.30
CA CYS A 18 10.43 -7.51 10.34
C CYS A 18 10.00 -8.72 9.51
N ILE A 19 9.34 -9.71 10.13
CA ILE A 19 8.79 -10.86 9.41
C ILE A 19 7.71 -10.41 8.41
N GLN A 20 6.79 -9.53 8.82
CA GLN A 20 5.76 -9.00 7.92
C GLN A 20 6.35 -8.20 6.77
N LEU A 21 7.37 -7.38 7.02
CA LEU A 21 8.10 -6.67 5.97
C LEU A 21 8.84 -7.62 5.03
N ALA A 22 9.45 -8.68 5.55
CA ALA A 22 10.10 -9.70 4.73
C ALA A 22 9.09 -10.46 3.84
N ILE A 23 7.92 -10.82 4.39
CA ILE A 23 6.83 -11.43 3.61
C ILE A 23 6.36 -10.46 2.52
N ALA A 24 6.11 -9.20 2.86
CA ALA A 24 5.70 -8.18 1.89
C ALA A 24 6.75 -8.00 0.78
N LEU A 25 8.03 -7.99 1.13
CA LEU A 25 9.12 -7.93 0.16
C LEU A 25 9.10 -9.14 -0.79
N VAL A 26 8.97 -10.36 -0.25
CA VAL A 26 8.88 -11.58 -1.07
C VAL A 26 7.68 -11.52 -2.01
N ILE A 27 6.51 -11.09 -1.53
CA ILE A 27 5.32 -10.92 -2.37
C ILE A 27 5.57 -9.89 -3.48
N SER A 28 6.16 -8.74 -3.16
CA SER A 28 6.50 -7.73 -4.15
C SER A 28 7.49 -8.25 -5.21
N LEU A 29 8.47 -9.07 -4.81
CA LEU A 29 9.41 -9.70 -5.74
C LEU A 29 8.72 -10.75 -6.62
N ILE A 30 7.77 -11.53 -6.09
CA ILE A 30 6.94 -12.45 -6.88
C ILE A 30 6.15 -11.68 -7.94
N PHE A 31 5.52 -10.57 -7.55
CA PHE A 31 4.81 -9.71 -8.51
C PHE A 31 5.74 -9.20 -9.61
N GLN A 32 6.96 -8.80 -9.24
CA GLN A 32 7.93 -8.27 -10.19
C GLN A 32 8.52 -9.32 -11.14
N LEU A 33 8.77 -10.53 -10.65
CA LEU A 33 9.59 -11.52 -11.36
C LEU A 33 8.80 -12.69 -11.93
N LEU A 34 7.62 -12.98 -11.38
CA LEU A 34 6.84 -14.17 -11.73
C LEU A 34 5.48 -13.82 -12.34
N ILE A 35 4.86 -12.70 -11.97
CA ILE A 35 3.56 -12.30 -12.52
C ILE A 35 3.80 -11.55 -13.84
N PRO A 36 3.24 -12.02 -14.97
CA PRO A 36 3.36 -11.32 -16.23
C PRO A 36 2.70 -9.93 -16.14
N PHE A 37 3.35 -8.91 -16.69
CA PHE A 37 2.78 -7.55 -16.81
C PHE A 37 1.38 -7.53 -17.42
N SER A 38 1.12 -8.44 -18.35
CA SER A 38 -0.18 -8.67 -18.98
C SER A 38 -1.33 -8.98 -18.01
N TRP A 39 -1.04 -9.33 -16.76
CA TRP A 39 -2.03 -9.61 -15.71
C TRP A 39 -2.32 -8.36 -14.85
N GLN A 40 -1.65 -7.24 -15.13
CA GLN A 40 -1.97 -5.94 -14.54
C GLN A 40 -3.10 -5.28 -15.35
N PRO A 41 -4.27 -5.00 -14.74
CA PRO A 41 -5.44 -4.52 -15.46
C PRO A 41 -5.21 -3.23 -16.27
N LEU A 42 -4.48 -2.27 -15.70
CA LEU A 42 -4.19 -1.01 -16.36
C LEU A 42 -3.29 -1.19 -17.59
N ASP A 43 -2.28 -2.06 -17.51
CA ASP A 43 -1.38 -2.35 -18.63
C ASP A 43 -2.13 -3.10 -19.75
N THR A 44 -2.96 -4.09 -19.40
CA THR A 44 -3.84 -4.77 -20.35
C THR A 44 -4.80 -3.80 -21.04
N PHE A 45 -5.34 -2.81 -20.32
CA PHE A 45 -6.25 -1.81 -20.87
C PHE A 45 -5.54 -0.90 -21.88
N GLN A 46 -4.32 -0.44 -21.56
CA GLN A 46 -3.58 0.52 -22.37
C GLN A 46 -2.98 -0.11 -23.64
N TYR A 47 -2.46 -1.34 -23.54
CA TYR A 47 -1.66 -1.95 -24.61
C TYR A 47 -2.25 -3.24 -25.19
N GLY A 48 -3.30 -3.80 -24.56
CA GLY A 48 -3.94 -5.05 -24.97
C GLY A 48 -3.09 -6.29 -24.69
N VAL A 49 -3.72 -7.47 -24.66
CA VAL A 49 -3.13 -8.75 -24.18
C VAL A 49 -1.85 -9.22 -24.92
N LYS A 50 -1.49 -8.60 -26.06
CA LYS A 50 -0.44 -9.09 -26.99
C LYS A 50 0.79 -8.18 -27.13
N GLN A 51 0.80 -6.99 -26.53
CA GLN A 51 1.94 -6.06 -26.59
C GLN A 51 2.50 -5.82 -25.19
N HIS A 52 3.26 -6.77 -24.65
CA HIS A 52 3.73 -6.71 -23.27
C HIS A 52 5.22 -7.06 -23.14
N GLY A 53 5.93 -6.27 -22.32
CA GLY A 53 7.31 -6.53 -21.93
C GLY A 53 8.38 -5.67 -22.60
N ASP A 54 8.01 -4.61 -23.32
CA ASP A 54 9.01 -3.66 -23.82
C ASP A 54 9.77 -3.03 -22.64
N PRO A 55 11.10 -2.85 -22.76
CA PRO A 55 11.88 -2.02 -21.84
C PRO A 55 11.24 -0.62 -21.81
N GLY A 56 10.53 -0.29 -20.73
CA GLY A 56 9.48 0.73 -20.82
C GLY A 56 8.23 0.46 -19.98
N THR A 57 8.05 -0.75 -19.47
CA THR A 57 6.87 -1.18 -18.70
C THR A 57 7.12 -1.22 -17.18
N ASN A 58 6.12 -0.77 -16.40
CA ASN A 58 6.18 -0.46 -14.97
C ASN A 58 7.07 -1.38 -14.14
N ILE A 59 7.99 -0.91 -13.31
CA ILE A 59 8.57 -1.79 -12.29
C ILE A 59 7.56 -1.83 -11.12
N ILE A 60 6.78 -2.91 -11.05
CA ILE A 60 5.64 -3.11 -10.14
C ILE A 60 6.03 -2.86 -8.67
N ILE A 61 7.21 -3.31 -8.24
CA ILE A 61 7.70 -3.10 -6.86
C ILE A 61 7.94 -1.63 -6.51
N PHE A 62 8.06 -0.73 -7.48
CA PHE A 62 8.21 0.70 -7.24
C PHE A 62 6.87 1.46 -7.17
N THR A 63 5.73 0.78 -7.36
CA THR A 63 4.42 1.40 -7.17
C THR A 63 4.00 1.38 -5.71
N ILE A 64 3.43 2.49 -5.23
CA ILE A 64 2.87 2.59 -3.86
C ILE A 64 1.76 1.54 -3.67
N SER A 65 0.93 1.33 -4.70
CA SER A 65 -0.14 0.34 -4.71
C SER A 65 0.36 -1.08 -4.43
N GLN A 66 1.48 -1.49 -5.05
CA GLN A 66 2.06 -2.80 -4.80
C GLN A 66 2.51 -2.98 -3.35
N TRP A 67 3.11 -1.95 -2.73
CA TRP A 67 3.52 -2.03 -1.32
C TRP A 67 2.32 -2.18 -0.39
N TYR A 68 1.25 -1.43 -0.64
CA TYR A 68 0.01 -1.59 0.11
C TYR A 68 -0.60 -2.97 -0.08
N PHE A 69 -0.60 -3.51 -1.31
CA PHE A 69 -1.03 -4.88 -1.57
C PHE A 69 -0.21 -5.91 -0.80
N SER A 70 1.11 -5.89 -0.96
CA SER A 70 2.02 -6.83 -0.31
C SER A 70 1.92 -6.77 1.23
N LEU A 71 1.81 -5.57 1.80
CA LEU A 71 1.65 -5.39 3.25
C LEU A 71 0.26 -5.81 3.73
N SER A 72 -0.78 -5.70 2.90
CA SER A 72 -2.13 -6.18 3.22
C SER A 72 -2.19 -7.70 3.31
N ILE A 73 -1.44 -8.41 2.47
CA ILE A 73 -1.28 -9.86 2.58
C ILE A 73 -0.44 -10.21 3.80
N ALA A 74 0.71 -9.55 4.01
CA ALA A 74 1.56 -9.79 5.18
C ALA A 74 0.85 -9.49 6.52
N TRP A 75 -0.09 -8.54 6.51
CA TRP A 75 -0.93 -8.21 7.65
C TRP A 75 -1.77 -9.40 8.15
N LEU A 76 -2.17 -10.32 7.27
CA LEU A 76 -2.95 -11.50 7.65
C LEU A 76 -2.22 -12.42 8.65
N PHE A 77 -0.88 -12.38 8.69
CA PHE A 77 -0.06 -13.16 9.62
C PHE A 77 -0.11 -12.63 11.06
N TYR A 78 -0.27 -11.33 11.25
CA TYR A 78 -0.40 -10.72 12.57
C TYR A 78 -1.12 -9.36 12.48
N ARG A 79 -2.42 -9.38 12.82
CA ARG A 79 -3.35 -8.26 12.56
C ARG A 79 -3.30 -7.14 13.61
N GLU A 80 -2.63 -7.39 14.73
CA GLU A 80 -2.56 -6.47 15.86
C GLU A 80 -1.34 -5.55 15.80
N ASN A 81 -0.54 -5.61 14.73
CA ASN A 81 0.66 -4.79 14.59
C ASN A 81 0.31 -3.29 14.39
N PRO A 82 0.56 -2.41 15.37
CA PRO A 82 0.25 -0.99 15.21
C PRO A 82 1.07 -0.33 14.10
N TYR A 83 2.31 -0.77 13.81
CA TYR A 83 3.12 -0.15 12.75
C TYR A 83 2.51 -0.43 11.37
N ILE A 84 2.18 -1.69 11.09
CA ILE A 84 1.59 -2.11 9.81
C ILE A 84 0.17 -1.54 9.66
N ASN A 85 -0.65 -1.61 10.72
CA ASN A 85 -2.02 -1.09 10.68
C ASN A 85 -2.05 0.41 10.42
N ASN A 86 -1.17 1.19 11.06
CA ASN A 86 -1.07 2.61 10.78
C ASN A 86 -0.52 2.87 9.39
N PHE A 87 0.44 2.10 8.87
CA PHE A 87 0.89 2.31 7.49
C PHE A 87 -0.22 2.03 6.46
N LEU A 88 -0.91 0.89 6.59
CA LEU A 88 -1.93 0.44 5.64
C LEU A 88 -3.10 1.40 5.54
N ILE A 89 -3.58 1.94 6.67
CA ILE A 89 -4.80 2.75 6.65
C ILE A 89 -4.70 4.03 5.79
N TYR A 90 -3.48 4.51 5.53
CA TYR A 90 -3.26 5.67 4.66
C TYR A 90 -3.33 5.32 3.17
N SER A 91 -3.50 4.04 2.82
CA SER A 91 -3.77 3.58 1.47
C SER A 91 -5.18 3.94 1.01
N ILE A 92 -6.13 4.11 1.95
CA ILE A 92 -7.54 4.37 1.64
C ILE A 92 -7.76 5.57 0.73
N VAL A 93 -6.96 6.63 0.89
CA VAL A 93 -7.04 7.84 0.07
C VAL A 93 -6.51 7.57 -1.35
N PRO A 94 -5.22 7.29 -1.56
CA PRO A 94 -4.67 7.09 -2.90
C PRO A 94 -5.36 5.95 -3.65
N LEU A 95 -5.61 4.82 -2.99
CA LEU A 95 -6.23 3.66 -3.63
C LEU A 95 -7.73 3.86 -3.87
N GLY A 96 -8.42 4.56 -2.96
CA GLY A 96 -9.84 4.87 -3.14
C GLY A 96 -10.09 5.74 -4.38
N MET A 97 -9.22 6.72 -4.65
CA MET A 97 -9.31 7.54 -5.87
C MET A 97 -8.99 6.73 -7.12
N ILE A 98 -7.95 5.88 -7.07
CA ILE A 98 -7.58 5.02 -8.20
C ILE A 98 -8.73 4.06 -8.53
N VAL A 99 -9.29 3.34 -7.54
CA VAL A 99 -10.44 2.45 -7.76
C VAL A 99 -11.65 3.21 -8.27
N PHE A 100 -11.93 4.41 -7.74
CA PHE A 100 -13.03 5.23 -8.24
C PHE A 100 -12.84 5.59 -9.71
N TYR A 101 -11.63 6.00 -10.10
CA TYR A 101 -11.28 6.30 -11.49
C TYR A 101 -11.37 5.06 -12.39
N GLU A 102 -10.80 3.93 -11.95
CA GLU A 102 -10.83 2.65 -12.66
C GLU A 102 -12.26 2.18 -12.92
N PHE A 103 -13.14 2.26 -11.91
CA PHE A 103 -14.51 1.77 -12.04
C PHE A 103 -15.41 2.72 -12.83
N SER A 104 -15.23 4.03 -12.65
CA SER A 104 -16.13 5.05 -13.22
C SER A 104 -15.73 5.48 -14.62
N VAL A 105 -14.44 5.43 -14.95
CA VAL A 105 -13.89 5.93 -16.21
C VAL A 105 -13.35 4.79 -17.07
N LEU A 106 -12.58 3.87 -16.49
CA LEU A 106 -11.90 2.82 -17.25
C LEU A 106 -12.69 1.50 -17.36
N TYR A 107 -13.77 1.35 -16.57
CA TYR A 107 -14.55 0.10 -16.46
C TYR A 107 -13.70 -1.13 -16.06
N LEU A 108 -12.63 -0.90 -15.30
CA LEU A 108 -11.70 -1.94 -14.82
C LEU A 108 -12.10 -2.43 -13.43
N TYR A 109 -12.91 -3.49 -13.39
CA TYR A 109 -13.48 -4.01 -12.13
C TYR A 109 -12.65 -5.07 -11.41
N TYR A 110 -11.57 -5.54 -12.03
CA TYR A 110 -10.79 -6.69 -11.55
C TYR A 110 -9.41 -6.29 -11.00
N ASP A 111 -9.18 -5.01 -10.70
CA ASP A 111 -7.91 -4.55 -10.11
C ASP A 111 -7.77 -4.89 -8.63
N TYR A 112 -7.36 -6.14 -8.41
CA TYR A 112 -7.14 -6.71 -7.10
C TYR A 112 -5.98 -6.04 -6.34
N ILE A 113 -5.04 -5.37 -7.02
CA ILE A 113 -3.91 -4.68 -6.39
C ILE A 113 -4.43 -3.49 -5.57
N HIS A 114 -5.44 -2.78 -6.07
CA HIS A 114 -6.05 -1.66 -5.37
C HIS A 114 -7.20 -2.09 -4.44
N ILE A 115 -7.99 -3.09 -4.82
CA ILE A 115 -9.16 -3.53 -4.03
C ILE A 115 -8.75 -4.22 -2.73
N THR A 116 -7.71 -5.07 -2.75
CA THR A 116 -7.32 -5.88 -1.57
C THR A 116 -6.91 -5.00 -0.38
N PRO A 117 -6.04 -3.98 -0.54
CA PRO A 117 -5.74 -3.06 0.55
C PRO A 117 -6.94 -2.31 1.07
N LEU A 118 -7.86 -1.87 0.20
CA LEU A 118 -9.08 -1.18 0.63
C LEU A 118 -9.99 -2.05 1.49
N ILE A 119 -10.07 -3.35 1.21
CA ILE A 119 -10.78 -4.31 2.07
C ILE A 119 -10.11 -4.42 3.44
N VAL A 120 -8.77 -4.48 3.47
CA VAL A 120 -8.02 -4.50 4.73
C VAL A 120 -8.21 -3.19 5.49
N ASP A 121 -8.19 -2.04 4.83
CA ASP A 121 -8.44 -0.74 5.45
C ASP A 121 -9.84 -0.63 6.04
N ALA A 122 -10.86 -1.14 5.33
CA ALA A 122 -12.22 -1.24 5.87
C ALA A 122 -12.27 -2.12 7.13
N TYR A 123 -11.54 -3.25 7.14
CA TYR A 123 -11.41 -4.09 8.32
C TYR A 123 -10.66 -3.39 9.45
N LEU A 124 -9.58 -2.66 9.17
CA LEU A 124 -8.81 -1.91 10.16
C LEU A 124 -9.68 -0.85 10.82
N ILE A 125 -10.45 -0.11 10.01
CA ILE A 125 -11.47 0.83 10.49
C ILE A 125 -12.53 0.08 11.27
N TRP A 126 -12.95 -1.13 10.94
CA TRP A 126 -14.00 -1.77 11.72
C TRP A 126 -13.48 -2.36 13.05
N LYS A 127 -12.43 -3.18 13.00
CA LYS A 127 -12.03 -4.08 14.08
C LYS A 127 -10.71 -3.71 14.76
N CYS A 128 -9.86 -2.90 14.13
CA CYS A 128 -8.53 -2.57 14.64
C CYS A 128 -8.36 -1.07 14.98
N ARG A 129 -9.45 -0.30 15.12
CA ARG A 129 -9.41 1.16 15.43
C ARG A 129 -8.48 1.50 16.59
N GLN A 130 -8.44 0.67 17.63
CA GLN A 130 -7.59 0.86 18.81
C GLN A 130 -6.09 0.86 18.52
N THR A 131 -5.67 0.23 17.42
CA THR A 131 -4.27 0.21 16.99
C THR A 131 -3.89 1.42 16.14
N LEU A 132 -4.86 2.21 15.67
CA LEU A 132 -4.65 3.40 14.84
C LEU A 132 -4.31 4.60 15.73
N LEU A 133 -3.05 5.03 15.70
CA LEU A 133 -2.53 6.07 16.59
C LEU A 133 -2.07 7.28 15.77
N LYS A 134 -2.64 8.44 16.09
CA LYS A 134 -2.30 9.73 15.44
C LYS A 134 -0.81 10.04 15.41
N ARG A 135 -0.03 9.55 16.39
CA ARG A 135 1.43 9.77 16.46
C ARG A 135 2.19 9.23 15.25
N PHE A 136 1.65 8.26 14.51
CA PHE A 136 2.29 7.72 13.30
C PHE A 136 2.03 8.56 12.05
N THR A 137 1.05 9.45 12.07
CA THR A 137 0.69 10.33 10.93
C THR A 137 1.89 11.04 10.31
N PRO A 138 2.72 11.81 11.04
CA PRO A 138 3.82 12.55 10.42
C PRO A 138 4.84 11.60 9.78
N PHE A 139 5.07 10.42 10.38
CA PHE A 139 5.99 9.43 9.85
C PHE A 139 5.49 8.86 8.51
N ILE A 140 4.22 8.48 8.45
CA ILE A 140 3.61 7.88 7.25
C ILE A 140 3.50 8.89 6.12
N ILE A 141 3.07 10.13 6.42
CA ILE A 141 3.04 11.21 5.43
C ILE A 141 4.43 11.45 4.87
N THR A 142 5.46 11.51 5.73
CA THR A 142 6.85 11.68 5.29
C THR A 142 7.30 10.53 4.39
N LEU A 143 7.05 9.28 4.80
CA LEU A 143 7.42 8.10 4.05
C LEU A 143 6.75 8.06 2.66
N ASN A 144 5.44 8.28 2.60
CA ASN A 144 4.71 8.31 1.34
C ASN A 144 5.14 9.48 0.45
N SER A 145 5.45 10.63 1.04
CA SER A 145 5.95 11.80 0.29
C SER A 145 7.32 11.49 -0.32
N ILE A 146 8.28 10.99 0.46
CA ILE A 146 9.58 10.56 -0.03
C ILE A 146 9.44 9.56 -1.17
N TRP A 147 8.50 8.61 -1.04
CA TRP A 147 8.23 7.64 -2.08
C TRP A 147 7.68 8.29 -3.35
N LEU A 148 6.64 9.13 -3.25
CA LEU A 148 6.07 9.86 -4.40
C LEU A 148 7.12 10.70 -5.12
N PHE A 149 7.96 11.41 -4.37
CA PHE A 149 9.07 12.17 -4.94
C PHE A 149 10.10 11.26 -5.61
N SER A 150 10.40 10.10 -5.02
CA SER A 150 11.31 9.12 -5.63
C SER A 150 10.73 8.57 -6.95
N VAL A 151 9.43 8.24 -6.96
CA VAL A 151 8.72 7.80 -8.17
C VAL A 151 8.78 8.87 -9.26
N TYR A 152 8.51 10.13 -8.91
CA TYR A 152 8.58 11.25 -9.84
C TYR A 152 9.99 11.50 -10.38
N TYR A 153 11.00 11.68 -9.51
CA TYR A 153 12.35 12.09 -9.94
C TYR A 153 13.13 11.01 -10.66
N PHE A 154 12.95 9.75 -10.25
CA PHE A 154 13.61 8.63 -10.92
C PHE A 154 12.77 8.06 -12.08
N ASN A 155 11.63 8.70 -12.41
CA ASN A 155 10.66 8.22 -13.39
C ASN A 155 10.33 6.74 -13.16
N LEU A 156 10.23 6.33 -11.89
CA LEU A 156 9.88 4.95 -11.55
C LEU A 156 8.46 4.70 -12.02
N ALA A 157 8.20 3.48 -12.47
CA ALA A 157 6.89 3.15 -13.01
C ALA A 157 6.42 4.15 -14.10
N TYR A 158 7.38 4.66 -14.90
CA TYR A 158 7.16 5.57 -16.04
C TYR A 158 6.24 6.73 -15.71
N TYR A 159 6.29 7.15 -14.44
CA TYR A 159 5.46 8.23 -13.95
C TYR A 159 5.87 9.50 -14.66
N TYR A 160 5.01 9.96 -15.57
CA TYR A 160 5.19 11.20 -16.29
C TYR A 160 4.03 12.12 -16.00
N GLU A 161 4.30 13.15 -15.22
CA GLU A 161 3.36 14.21 -14.91
C GLU A 161 4.11 15.53 -14.93
N GLU A 162 3.47 16.62 -15.36
CA GLU A 162 4.08 17.94 -15.26
C GLU A 162 4.32 18.30 -13.78
N LEU A 163 5.47 18.90 -13.48
CA LEU A 163 5.89 19.20 -12.10
C LEU A 163 4.83 19.94 -11.28
N LEU A 164 4.12 20.90 -11.89
CA LEU A 164 3.08 21.67 -11.21
C LEU A 164 1.87 20.80 -10.84
N ILE A 165 1.50 19.87 -11.72
CA ILE A 165 0.39 18.93 -11.50
C ILE A 165 0.79 17.92 -10.42
N PHE A 166 2.03 17.42 -10.45
CA PHE A 166 2.57 16.55 -9.42
C PHE A 166 2.58 17.21 -8.04
N ILE A 167 3.14 18.42 -7.93
CA ILE A 167 3.16 19.17 -6.66
C ILE A 167 1.74 19.39 -6.12
N ARG A 168 0.79 19.77 -6.99
CA ARG A 168 -0.62 19.93 -6.62
C ARG A 168 -1.18 18.62 -6.06
N ASN A 169 -0.97 17.48 -6.73
CA ASN A 169 -1.48 16.18 -6.29
C ASN A 169 -0.85 15.75 -4.95
N VAL A 170 0.45 15.96 -4.77
CA VAL A 170 1.13 15.71 -3.48
C VAL A 170 0.51 16.53 -2.36
N ILE A 171 0.25 17.83 -2.58
CA ILE A 171 -0.42 18.69 -1.60
C ILE A 171 -1.82 18.14 -1.27
N ILE A 172 -2.60 17.74 -2.28
CA ILE A 172 -3.93 17.14 -2.09
C ILE A 172 -3.82 15.87 -1.23
N TYR A 173 -2.88 14.98 -1.53
CA TYR A 173 -2.67 13.76 -0.74
C TYR A 173 -2.28 14.04 0.71
N VAL A 174 -1.36 14.98 0.94
CA VAL A 174 -0.95 15.37 2.29
C VAL A 174 -2.15 15.92 3.08
N VAL A 175 -2.98 16.77 2.47
CA VAL A 175 -4.19 17.30 3.11
C VAL A 175 -5.15 16.16 3.46
N LEU A 176 -5.45 15.28 2.51
CA LEU A 176 -6.38 14.16 2.72
C LEU A 176 -5.88 13.16 3.78
N TRP A 177 -4.59 12.82 3.78
CA TRP A 177 -3.97 11.99 4.82
C TRP A 177 -4.02 12.65 6.20
N THR A 178 -3.81 13.96 6.26
CA THR A 178 -3.93 14.71 7.51
C THR A 178 -5.37 14.70 8.01
N THR A 179 -6.35 14.93 7.12
CA THR A 179 -7.78 14.81 7.46
C THR A 179 -8.14 13.42 7.97
N LEU A 180 -7.64 12.37 7.30
CA LEU A 180 -7.84 10.98 7.72
C LEU A 180 -7.33 10.74 9.14
N ALA A 181 -6.16 11.30 9.48
CA ALA A 181 -5.60 11.21 10.83
C ALA A 181 -6.50 11.83 11.91
N PHE A 182 -7.26 12.88 11.57
CA PHE A 182 -8.22 13.47 12.52
C PHE A 182 -9.44 12.58 12.76
N LEU A 183 -9.84 11.76 11.78
CA LEU A 183 -10.95 10.82 11.89
C LEU A 183 -10.64 9.64 12.81
N PHE A 184 -9.38 9.28 12.99
CA PHE A 184 -8.98 8.29 13.98
C PHE A 184 -9.01 8.90 15.37
N LYS A 185 -10.11 8.69 16.08
CA LYS A 185 -10.23 9.13 17.49
C LYS A 185 -9.18 8.38 18.30
N SER A 186 -8.19 9.12 18.81
CA SER A 186 -7.33 8.63 19.88
C SER A 186 -8.26 8.32 21.05
N LYS A 187 -8.60 7.04 21.23
CA LYS A 187 -8.92 6.61 22.60
C LYS A 187 -7.62 6.90 23.33
N LYS A 188 -7.64 7.89 24.24
CA LYS A 188 -6.68 7.93 25.33
C LYS A 188 -6.58 6.48 25.81
N ILE A 189 -5.44 5.87 25.60
CA ILE A 189 -5.05 4.76 26.46
C ILE A 189 -5.02 5.45 27.82
N LEU A 190 -6.06 5.20 28.61
CA LEU A 190 -6.01 5.46 30.03
C LEU A 190 -4.86 4.58 30.52
N ASP A 191 -3.83 5.28 30.97
CA ASP A 191 -2.65 4.85 31.75
C ASP A 191 -1.56 4.06 31.01
#